data_AF-A0A5N6XNR7-F1
#
_entry.id   AF-A0A5N6XNR7-F1
#
_cell.length_a   1.000
_cell.length_b   1.000
_cell.length_c   1.000
_cell.angle_alpha   90.00
_cell.angle_beta   90.00
_cell.angle_gamma   90.00
#
_symmetry.space_group_name_H-M   'P 1'
#
loop_
_entity.id
_entity.type
_entity.pdbx_description
1 polymer ?
#
loop_
_entity_poly.entity_id
_entity_poly.type
_entity_poly.pdbx_seq_one_letter_code
_entity_poly.pdbx_strand_id
1 'polypeptide(L)'
;MAASAADFKLAGVVAGFTLGFGFLTTWQAIKQTASHPRPHRSPFIVMVWGEILANIGIGVVGWLFLERIIPLGIPVLCSLLGFWVFEIHFLIQIVINRIMVVAEKRHQIVIVRWSVAVFLTLINIAVFCIWVPAHLDPPPSEQYVIANRYWDRTSKLLILLVDAALNIWFVLVVQHRLVKHHGLSKYTPLVRFNIFLIFLSIGLDALLIGLMSLQNQLVYIQFHPVVYVAKLNIELAMAELLKEAARLPVVSYSDNGVYTRCFASPI
;
A
#
# COMPACT_ATOMS: atom_id res chain seq x y z
N MET A 1 25.52 -16.46 -6.79
CA MET A 1 26.24 -15.18 -7.04
C MET A 1 26.68 -14.60 -5.70
N ALA A 2 27.94 -14.19 -5.55
CA ALA A 2 28.41 -13.56 -4.32
C ALA A 2 27.96 -12.09 -4.29
N ALA A 3 27.22 -11.68 -3.25
CA ALA A 3 26.83 -10.28 -3.04
C ALA A 3 28.09 -9.42 -2.90
N SER A 4 28.17 -8.33 -3.67
CA SER A 4 29.27 -7.37 -3.59
C SER A 4 29.19 -6.59 -2.27
N ALA A 5 30.32 -6.10 -1.77
CA ALA A 5 30.34 -5.19 -0.61
C ALA A 5 29.49 -3.92 -0.84
N ALA A 6 29.31 -3.50 -2.09
CA ALA A 6 28.41 -2.42 -2.44
C ALA A 6 26.93 -2.80 -2.27
N ASP A 7 26.55 -4.04 -2.60
CA ASP A 7 25.19 -4.53 -2.44
C ASP A 7 24.81 -4.63 -0.96
N PHE A 8 25.76 -5.07 -0.12
CA PHE A 8 25.55 -5.13 1.33
C PHE A 8 25.40 -3.73 1.94
N LYS A 9 26.21 -2.76 1.52
CA LYS A 9 26.08 -1.36 1.95
C LYS A 9 24.73 -0.76 1.52
N LEU A 10 24.32 -1.00 0.27
CA LEU A 10 23.05 -0.51 -0.25
C LEU A 10 21.87 -1.16 0.49
N ALA A 11 21.90 -2.48 0.68
CA ALA A 11 20.89 -3.21 1.45
C ALA A 11 20.80 -2.70 2.90
N GLY A 12 21.94 -2.40 3.54
CA GLY A 12 21.98 -1.82 4.88
C GLY A 12 21.36 -0.42 4.95
N VAL A 13 21.61 0.44 3.96
CA VAL A 13 20.98 1.78 3.88
C VAL A 13 19.48 1.67 3.68
N VAL A 14 19.04 0.79 2.77
CA VAL A 14 17.62 0.53 2.48
C VAL A 14 16.91 -0.04 3.70
N ALA A 15 17.52 -1.01 4.38
CA ALA A 15 16.98 -1.58 5.62
C ALA A 15 16.90 -0.54 6.75
N GLY A 16 17.95 0.27 6.93
CA GLY A 16 17.96 1.36 7.91
C GLY A 16 16.87 2.41 7.64
N PHE A 17 16.67 2.78 6.37
CA PHE A 17 15.57 3.66 5.98
C PHE A 17 14.20 3.02 6.26
N THR A 18 14.03 1.73 5.90
CA THR A 18 12.79 0.98 6.17
C THR A 18 12.47 0.96 7.67
N LEU A 19 13.46 0.72 8.53
CA LEU A 19 13.27 0.69 9.97
C LEU A 19 12.90 2.06 10.53
N GLY A 20 13.62 3.12 10.13
CA GLY A 20 13.34 4.47 10.58
C GLY A 20 11.96 4.97 10.12
N PHE A 21 11.67 4.81 8.83
CA PHE A 21 10.39 5.23 8.26
C PHE A 21 9.23 4.32 8.71
N GLY A 22 9.47 3.02 8.89
CA GLY A 22 8.55 2.05 9.46
C GLY A 22 8.19 2.34 10.91
N PHE A 23 9.15 2.83 11.71
CA PHE A 23 8.87 3.28 13.07
C PHE A 23 7.90 4.46 13.10
N LEU A 24 8.12 5.47 12.25
CA LEU A 24 7.22 6.63 12.14
C LEU A 24 5.80 6.22 11.69
N THR A 25 5.74 5.32 10.70
CA THR A 25 4.47 4.79 10.18
C THR A 25 3.73 3.98 11.25
N THR A 26 4.45 3.14 11.99
CA THR A 26 3.91 2.36 13.11
C THR A 26 3.42 3.26 14.24
N TRP A 27 4.13 4.34 14.55
CA TRP A 27 3.69 5.33 15.53
C TRP A 27 2.36 5.98 15.14
N GLN A 28 2.19 6.33 13.86
CA GLN A 28 0.94 6.88 13.35
C GLN A 28 -0.18 5.83 13.39
N ALA A 29 0.10 4.57 13.04
CA ALA A 29 -0.82 3.46 13.18
C ALA A 29 -1.26 3.23 14.64
N ILE A 30 -0.33 3.35 15.61
CA ILE A 30 -0.63 3.28 17.05
C ILE A 30 -1.59 4.39 17.47
N LYS A 31 -1.32 5.65 17.08
CA LYS A 31 -2.22 6.78 17.40
C LYS A 31 -3.62 6.56 16.82
N GLN A 32 -3.71 6.10 15.57
CA GLN A 32 -5.01 5.81 14.94
C GLN A 32 -5.74 4.66 15.65
N THR A 33 -5.02 3.61 16.03
CA THR A 33 -5.54 2.46 16.78
C THR A 33 -6.06 2.90 18.16
N ALA A 34 -5.31 3.73 18.89
CA ALA A 34 -5.69 4.25 20.20
C ALA A 34 -6.92 5.19 20.14
N SER A 35 -7.12 5.88 19.02
CA SER A 35 -8.27 6.76 18.83
C SER A 35 -9.60 6.03 18.53
N HIS A 36 -9.55 4.71 18.27
CA HIS A 36 -10.74 3.91 17.94
C HIS A 36 -11.31 3.20 19.17
N PRO A 37 -12.63 3.24 19.42
CA PRO A 37 -13.24 2.61 20.61
C PRO A 37 -13.10 1.09 20.68
N ARG A 38 -12.98 0.41 19.52
CA ARG A 38 -12.87 -1.06 19.42
C ARG A 38 -11.88 -1.46 18.30
N PRO A 39 -10.57 -1.36 18.54
CA PRO A 39 -9.57 -1.49 17.50
C PRO A 39 -9.53 -2.90 16.87
N HIS A 40 -9.68 -3.94 17.68
CA HIS A 40 -9.62 -5.35 17.25
C HIS A 40 -10.82 -5.81 16.39
N ARG A 41 -11.91 -5.05 16.35
CA ARG A 41 -13.07 -5.35 15.49
C ARG A 41 -13.09 -4.57 14.18
N SER A 42 -12.19 -3.61 14.00
CA SER A 42 -12.12 -2.82 12.78
C SER A 42 -11.27 -3.55 11.73
N PRO A 43 -11.85 -4.01 10.61
CA PRO A 43 -11.10 -4.72 9.57
C PRO A 43 -9.96 -3.86 9.01
N PHE A 44 -10.14 -2.54 8.97
CA PHE A 44 -9.11 -1.58 8.56
C PHE A 44 -7.86 -1.65 9.46
N ILE A 45 -8.05 -1.66 10.79
CA ILE A 45 -6.93 -1.66 11.74
C ILE A 45 -6.17 -2.99 11.65
N VAL A 46 -6.89 -4.11 11.54
CA VAL A 46 -6.27 -5.43 11.36
C VAL A 46 -5.45 -5.50 10.07
N MET A 47 -5.94 -4.92 8.97
CA MET A 47 -5.20 -4.86 7.70
C MET A 47 -3.94 -3.99 7.82
N VAL A 48 -4.02 -2.83 8.48
CA VAL A 48 -2.85 -1.95 8.72
C VAL A 48 -1.76 -2.65 9.52
N TRP A 49 -2.13 -3.34 10.60
CA TRP A 49 -1.15 -4.11 11.40
C TRP A 49 -0.62 -5.33 10.64
N GLY A 50 -1.46 -5.98 9.83
CA GLY A 50 -1.06 -7.06 8.94
C GLY A 50 -0.01 -6.61 7.92
N GLU A 51 -0.20 -5.42 7.34
CA GLU A 51 0.76 -4.80 6.43
C GLU A 51 2.12 -4.57 7.11
N ILE A 52 2.12 -3.94 8.29
CA ILE A 52 3.36 -3.69 9.06
C ILE A 52 4.07 -5.01 9.39
N LEU A 53 3.31 -6.04 9.79
CA LEU A 53 3.88 -7.34 10.11
C LEU A 53 4.48 -8.03 8.88
N ALA A 54 3.84 -7.95 7.72
CA ALA A 54 4.35 -8.52 6.47
C ALA A 54 5.65 -7.84 6.02
N ASN A 55 5.72 -6.51 6.11
CA ASN A 55 6.91 -5.72 5.81
C ASN A 55 8.10 -6.09 6.74
N ILE A 56 7.83 -6.26 8.05
CA ILE A 56 8.84 -6.76 9.00
C ILE A 56 9.26 -8.19 8.64
N GLY A 57 8.31 -9.05 8.28
CA GLY A 57 8.57 -10.43 7.86
C GLY A 57 9.53 -10.52 6.68
N ILE A 58 9.28 -9.75 5.61
CA ILE A 58 10.19 -9.70 4.45
C ILE A 58 11.54 -9.13 4.83
N GLY A 59 11.59 -8.05 5.62
CA GLY A 59 12.84 -7.45 6.06
C GLY A 59 13.70 -8.43 6.87
N VAL A 60 13.11 -9.17 7.81
CA VAL A 60 13.81 -10.16 8.65
C VAL A 60 14.27 -11.35 7.81
N VAL A 61 13.39 -11.94 7.00
CA VAL A 61 13.75 -13.09 6.15
C VAL A 61 14.80 -12.69 5.11
N GLY A 62 14.67 -11.51 4.51
CA GLY A 62 15.64 -10.94 3.58
C GLY A 62 17.01 -10.70 4.23
N TRP A 63 17.04 -10.23 5.48
CA TRP A 63 18.29 -10.04 6.23
C TRP A 63 18.96 -11.36 6.59
N LEU A 64 18.21 -12.34 7.10
CA LEU A 64 18.74 -13.67 7.42
C LEU A 64 19.28 -14.39 6.17
N PHE A 65 18.67 -14.15 5.01
CA PHE A 65 19.18 -14.62 3.73
C PHE A 65 20.48 -13.92 3.31
N LEU A 66 20.60 -12.61 3.53
CA LEU A 66 21.82 -11.83 3.25
C LEU A 66 23.02 -12.30 4.09
N GLU A 67 22.81 -12.61 5.37
CA GLU A 67 23.85 -13.12 6.26
C GLU A 67 24.22 -14.59 5.99
N ARG A 68 23.58 -15.24 5.00
CA ARG A 68 23.74 -16.67 4.65
C ARG A 68 23.50 -17.63 5.83
N ILE A 69 22.76 -17.20 6.84
CA ILE A 69 22.37 -18.05 7.98
C ILE A 69 21.40 -19.12 7.50
N ILE A 70 20.53 -18.78 6.53
CA ILE A 70 19.53 -19.68 5.97
C ILE A 70 19.90 -19.99 4.51
N PRO A 71 19.99 -21.28 4.11
CA PRO A 71 20.23 -21.65 2.72
C PRO A 71 19.06 -21.24 1.82
N LEU A 72 19.34 -20.92 0.56
CA LEU A 72 18.31 -20.68 -0.45
C LEU A 72 17.49 -21.97 -0.63
N GLY A 73 16.22 -21.94 -0.21
CA GLY A 73 15.36 -23.11 -0.27
C GLY A 73 13.89 -22.74 -0.47
N ILE A 74 13.08 -23.73 -0.86
CA ILE A 74 11.64 -23.60 -1.10
C ILE A 74 10.94 -22.89 0.08
N PRO A 75 11.19 -23.21 1.37
CA PRO A 75 10.49 -22.57 2.47
C PRO A 75 10.77 -21.06 2.57
N VAL A 76 11.99 -20.62 2.27
CA VAL A 76 12.38 -19.20 2.31
C VAL A 76 11.71 -18.44 1.18
N LEU A 77 11.78 -18.99 -0.04
CA LEU A 77 11.16 -18.41 -1.23
C LEU A 77 9.63 -18.31 -1.08
N CYS A 78 8.98 -19.37 -0.61
CA CYS A 78 7.55 -19.37 -0.32
C CYS A 78 7.17 -18.39 0.79
N SER A 79 8.02 -18.21 1.81
CA SER A 79 7.75 -17.25 2.89
C SER A 79 7.85 -15.80 2.40
N LEU A 80 8.90 -15.47 1.63
CA LEU A 80 9.06 -14.14 1.03
C LEU A 80 7.88 -13.79 0.12
N LEU A 81 7.52 -14.71 -0.79
CA LEU A 81 6.34 -14.53 -1.63
C LEU A 81 5.04 -14.47 -0.81
N GLY A 82 4.91 -15.30 0.21
CA GLY A 82 3.73 -15.34 1.08
C GLY A 82 3.50 -13.99 1.75
N PHE A 83 4.53 -13.39 2.34
CA PHE A 83 4.44 -12.05 2.91
C PHE A 83 4.10 -11.00 1.85
N TRP A 84 4.71 -11.06 0.66
CA TRP A 84 4.41 -10.12 -0.43
C TRP A 84 2.95 -10.22 -0.92
N VAL A 85 2.40 -11.44 -0.97
CA VAL A 85 0.99 -11.67 -1.29
C VAL A 85 0.08 -11.01 -0.26
N PHE A 86 0.45 -11.06 1.02
CA PHE A 86 -0.27 -10.37 2.09
C PHE A 86 -0.17 -8.85 1.95
N GLU A 87 1.00 -8.30 1.63
CA GLU A 87 1.19 -6.85 1.42
C GLU A 87 0.24 -6.31 0.36
N ILE A 88 0.24 -6.92 -0.82
CA ILE A 88 -0.64 -6.48 -1.91
C ILE A 88 -2.12 -6.61 -1.54
N HIS A 89 -2.50 -7.69 -0.86
CA HIS A 89 -3.89 -7.87 -0.45
C HIS A 89 -4.31 -6.82 0.57
N PHE A 90 -3.53 -6.59 1.63
CA PHE A 90 -3.89 -5.62 2.65
C PHE A 90 -3.92 -4.21 2.10
N LEU A 91 -2.92 -3.80 1.32
CA LEU A 91 -2.83 -2.45 0.78
C LEU A 91 -4.01 -2.13 -0.15
N ILE A 92 -4.33 -2.99 -1.11
CA ILE A 92 -5.46 -2.74 -2.01
C ILE A 92 -6.79 -2.76 -1.25
N GLN A 93 -6.94 -3.62 -0.25
CA GLN A 93 -8.15 -3.63 0.58
C GLN A 93 -8.26 -2.38 1.48
N ILE A 94 -7.14 -1.83 1.95
CA ILE A 94 -7.07 -0.55 2.67
C ILE A 94 -7.59 0.59 1.77
N VAL A 95 -7.12 0.67 0.52
CA VAL A 95 -7.58 1.68 -0.47
C VAL A 95 -9.08 1.52 -0.74
N ILE A 96 -9.56 0.30 -0.97
CA ILE A 96 -11.00 0.05 -1.19
C ILE A 96 -11.82 0.40 0.05
N ASN A 97 -11.34 0.09 1.24
CA ASN A 97 -12.02 0.45 2.49
C ASN A 97 -12.11 1.97 2.67
N ARG A 98 -11.06 2.71 2.30
CA ARG A 98 -11.07 4.19 2.28
C ARG A 98 -12.14 4.72 1.32
N ILE A 99 -12.21 4.19 0.10
CA ILE A 99 -13.25 4.55 -0.88
C ILE A 99 -14.63 4.24 -0.31
N MET A 100 -14.77 3.10 0.38
CA MET A 100 -16.01 2.71 1.01
C MET A 100 -16.49 3.79 1.98
N VAL A 101 -15.64 4.25 2.89
CA VAL A 101 -15.97 5.31 3.86
C VAL A 101 -16.47 6.59 3.19
N VAL A 102 -15.89 6.98 2.05
CA VAL A 102 -16.23 8.24 1.36
C VAL A 102 -17.40 8.09 0.39
N ALA A 103 -17.65 6.94 -0.24
CA ALA A 103 -18.72 6.87 -1.24
C ALA A 103 -20.12 6.74 -0.63
N GLU A 104 -21.13 7.20 -1.38
CA GLU A 104 -22.56 7.06 -1.03
C GLU A 104 -23.08 5.65 -1.35
N LYS A 105 -22.68 5.06 -2.50
CA LYS A 105 -23.20 3.77 -2.99
C LYS A 105 -22.34 2.59 -2.53
N ARG A 106 -22.59 2.10 -1.31
CA ARG A 106 -21.83 0.98 -0.68
C ARG A 106 -21.87 -0.33 -1.46
N HIS A 107 -23.00 -0.64 -2.11
CA HIS A 107 -23.16 -1.90 -2.84
C HIS A 107 -22.14 -2.07 -3.98
N GLN A 108 -21.91 -1.02 -4.77
CA GLN A 108 -20.95 -1.06 -5.88
C GLN A 108 -19.53 -1.34 -5.37
N ILE A 109 -19.16 -0.76 -4.23
CA ILE A 109 -17.82 -0.93 -3.64
C ILE A 109 -17.63 -2.34 -3.10
N VAL A 110 -18.67 -2.96 -2.54
CA VAL A 110 -18.60 -4.36 -2.09
C VAL A 110 -18.35 -5.28 -3.27
N ILE A 111 -19.00 -5.05 -4.41
CA ILE A 111 -18.73 -5.81 -5.64
C ILE A 111 -17.27 -5.60 -6.08
N VAL A 112 -16.80 -4.35 -6.17
CA VAL A 112 -15.41 -4.05 -6.55
C VAL A 112 -14.41 -4.70 -5.58
N ARG A 113 -14.71 -4.69 -4.27
CA ARG A 113 -13.90 -5.32 -3.23
C ARG A 113 -13.65 -6.80 -3.51
N TRP A 114 -14.72 -7.55 -3.78
CA TRP A 114 -14.63 -8.97 -4.06
C TRP A 114 -14.04 -9.26 -5.44
N SER A 115 -14.42 -8.49 -6.46
CA SER A 115 -13.86 -8.64 -7.81
C SER A 115 -12.35 -8.42 -7.83
N VAL A 116 -11.86 -7.37 -7.18
CA VAL A 116 -10.42 -7.08 -7.07
C VAL A 116 -9.71 -8.15 -6.24
N ALA A 117 -10.28 -8.60 -5.12
CA ALA A 117 -9.69 -9.66 -4.31
C ALA A 117 -9.52 -10.97 -5.11
N VAL A 118 -10.55 -11.38 -5.86
CA VAL A 118 -10.49 -12.58 -6.72
C VAL A 118 -9.44 -12.40 -7.81
N PHE A 119 -9.43 -11.25 -8.49
CA PHE A 119 -8.46 -10.94 -9.54
C PHE A 119 -7.00 -10.99 -9.04
N LEU A 120 -6.72 -10.37 -7.89
CA LEU A 120 -5.38 -10.41 -7.28
C LEU A 120 -5.00 -11.82 -6.83
N THR A 121 -5.94 -12.59 -6.29
CA THR A 121 -5.69 -13.99 -5.90
C THR A 121 -5.29 -14.83 -7.11
N LEU A 122 -5.95 -14.65 -8.26
CA LEU A 122 -5.60 -15.35 -9.51
C LEU A 122 -4.19 -14.99 -9.99
N ILE A 123 -3.83 -13.70 -9.96
CA ILE A 123 -2.47 -13.26 -10.31
C ILE A 123 -1.45 -13.87 -9.34
N ASN A 124 -1.74 -13.85 -8.04
CA ASN A 124 -0.82 -14.35 -7.02
C ASN A 124 -0.60 -15.85 -7.11
N ILE A 125 -1.64 -16.65 -7.41
CA ILE A 125 -1.49 -18.08 -7.68
C ILE A 125 -0.53 -18.29 -8.86
N ALA A 126 -0.72 -17.55 -9.95
CA ALA A 126 0.16 -17.65 -11.12
C ALA A 126 1.60 -17.22 -10.81
N VAL A 127 1.80 -16.14 -10.05
CA VAL A 127 3.13 -15.71 -9.58
C VAL A 127 3.78 -16.79 -8.72
N PHE A 128 3.04 -17.41 -7.79
CA PHE A 128 3.56 -18.47 -6.93
C PHE A 128 4.06 -19.66 -7.73
N CYS A 129 3.28 -20.11 -8.72
CA CYS A 129 3.63 -21.25 -9.57
C CYS A 129 4.81 -20.98 -10.51
N ILE A 130 5.05 -19.73 -10.93
CA ILE A 130 6.11 -19.39 -11.90
C ILE A 130 7.38 -18.92 -11.20
N TRP A 131 7.25 -18.11 -10.15
CA TRP A 131 8.39 -17.48 -9.49
C TRP A 131 9.16 -18.45 -8.60
N VAL A 132 8.48 -19.32 -7.84
CA VAL A 132 9.16 -20.30 -6.96
C VAL A 132 10.09 -21.21 -7.76
N PRO A 133 9.62 -21.92 -8.83
CA PRO A 133 10.50 -22.79 -9.60
C PRO A 133 11.63 -22.04 -10.31
N ALA A 134 11.39 -20.79 -10.73
CA ALA A 134 12.39 -19.98 -11.43
C ALA A 134 13.56 -19.52 -10.54
N HIS A 135 13.41 -19.53 -9.21
CA HIS A 135 14.43 -19.09 -8.25
C HIS A 135 15.06 -20.24 -7.44
N LEU A 136 14.76 -21.50 -7.77
CA LEU A 136 15.46 -22.65 -7.22
C LEU A 136 16.83 -22.81 -7.89
N ASP A 137 17.82 -23.24 -7.11
CA ASP A 137 19.17 -23.55 -7.59
C ASP A 137 19.49 -25.02 -7.30
N PRO A 138 19.54 -25.92 -8.31
CA PRO A 138 19.36 -25.65 -9.74
C PRO A 138 17.88 -25.45 -10.15
N PRO A 139 17.60 -24.62 -11.18
CA PRO A 139 16.25 -24.46 -11.70
C PRO A 139 15.83 -25.72 -12.47
N PRO A 140 14.56 -26.15 -12.38
CA PRO A 140 14.08 -27.37 -13.04
C PRO A 140 14.06 -27.28 -14.58
N SER A 141 13.99 -26.07 -15.15
CA SER A 141 14.14 -25.82 -16.59
C SER A 141 14.41 -24.33 -16.86
N GLU A 142 15.25 -24.02 -17.85
CA GLU A 142 15.51 -22.65 -18.32
C GLU A 142 14.23 -21.94 -18.82
N GLN A 143 13.22 -22.70 -19.24
CA GLN A 143 11.93 -22.15 -19.66
C GLN A 143 11.22 -21.41 -18.52
N TYR A 144 11.35 -21.88 -17.27
CA TYR A 144 10.78 -21.18 -16.11
C TYR A 144 11.46 -19.83 -15.86
N VAL A 145 12.76 -19.74 -16.10
CA VAL A 145 13.53 -18.50 -15.93
C VAL A 145 13.09 -17.45 -16.97
N ILE A 146 12.94 -17.87 -18.23
CA ILE A 146 12.46 -16.98 -19.31
C ILE A 146 11.01 -16.57 -19.06
N ALA A 147 10.13 -17.52 -18.73
CA ALA A 147 8.73 -17.24 -18.43
C ALA A 147 8.59 -16.27 -17.24
N ASN A 148 9.34 -16.48 -16.17
CA ASN A 148 9.35 -15.60 -15.00
C ASN A 148 9.78 -14.17 -15.37
N ARG A 149 10.78 -13.99 -16.24
CA ARG A 149 11.24 -12.65 -16.64
C ARG A 149 10.14 -11.78 -17.25
N TYR A 150 9.25 -12.37 -18.04
CA TYR A 150 8.12 -11.66 -18.65
C TYR A 150 6.94 -11.59 -17.68
N TRP A 151 6.56 -12.73 -17.10
CA TRP A 151 5.40 -12.83 -16.23
C TRP A 151 5.50 -11.94 -14.99
N ASP A 152 6.68 -11.87 -14.38
CA ASP A 152 6.92 -11.11 -13.15
C ASP A 152 6.81 -9.59 -13.36
N ARG A 153 7.07 -9.10 -14.57
CA ARG A 153 6.82 -7.71 -14.96
C ARG A 153 5.35 -7.47 -15.29
N THR A 154 4.74 -8.40 -16.02
CA THR A 154 3.33 -8.31 -16.41
C THR A 154 2.41 -8.33 -15.18
N SER A 155 2.66 -9.20 -14.20
CA SER A 155 1.86 -9.28 -12.97
C SER A 155 1.87 -7.96 -12.19
N LYS A 156 3.06 -7.35 -12.01
CA LYS A 156 3.20 -6.06 -11.34
C LYS A 156 2.57 -4.92 -12.11
N LEU A 157 2.64 -4.93 -13.44
CA LEU A 157 1.94 -3.94 -14.27
C LEU A 157 0.42 -4.06 -14.09
N LEU A 158 -0.13 -5.28 -14.05
CA LEU A 158 -1.55 -5.49 -13.79
C LEU A 158 -1.96 -4.99 -12.39
N ILE A 159 -1.14 -5.27 -11.38
CA ILE A 159 -1.38 -4.78 -10.01
C ILE A 159 -1.33 -3.25 -9.96
N LEU A 160 -0.35 -2.63 -10.61
CA LEU A 160 -0.23 -1.17 -10.74
C LEU A 160 -1.47 -0.56 -11.43
N LEU A 161 -1.97 -1.17 -12.49
CA LEU A 161 -3.18 -0.69 -13.16
C LEU A 161 -4.40 -0.72 -12.22
N VAL A 162 -4.54 -1.76 -11.40
CA VAL A 162 -5.60 -1.84 -10.39
C VAL A 162 -5.43 -0.75 -9.32
N ASP A 163 -4.22 -0.58 -8.80
CA ASP A 163 -3.91 0.47 -7.81
C ASP A 163 -4.23 1.86 -8.35
N ALA A 164 -3.77 2.18 -9.56
CA ALA A 164 -4.03 3.44 -10.22
C ALA A 164 -5.53 3.66 -10.47
N ALA A 165 -6.26 2.64 -10.94
CA ALA A 165 -7.69 2.73 -11.18
C ALA A 165 -8.48 3.02 -9.89
N LEU A 166 -8.14 2.35 -8.78
CA LEU A 166 -8.77 2.59 -7.48
C LEU A 166 -8.45 3.99 -6.94
N ASN A 167 -7.20 4.43 -7.07
CA ASN A 167 -6.77 5.74 -6.63
C ASN A 167 -7.40 6.88 -7.46
N ILE A 168 -7.53 6.72 -8.78
CA ILE A 168 -8.28 7.65 -9.64
C ILE A 168 -9.76 7.68 -9.23
N TRP A 169 -10.37 6.51 -9.02
CA TRP A 169 -11.77 6.43 -8.61
C TRP A 169 -12.03 7.14 -7.28
N PHE A 170 -11.11 6.99 -6.32
CA PHE A 170 -11.16 7.72 -5.05
C PHE A 170 -11.20 9.25 -5.25
N VAL A 171 -10.33 9.80 -6.10
CA VAL A 171 -10.31 11.26 -6.38
C VAL A 171 -11.66 11.71 -6.94
N LEU A 172 -12.21 10.97 -7.90
CA LEU A 172 -13.49 11.30 -8.51
C LEU A 172 -14.61 11.32 -7.47
N VAL A 173 -14.66 10.32 -6.59
CA VAL A 173 -15.67 10.23 -5.52
C VAL A 173 -15.50 11.37 -4.50
N VAL A 174 -14.27 11.69 -4.12
CA VAL A 174 -13.97 12.80 -3.18
C VAL A 174 -14.38 14.14 -3.77
N GLN A 175 -14.05 14.41 -5.04
CA GLN A 175 -14.44 15.63 -5.74
C GLN A 175 -15.96 15.78 -5.80
N HIS A 176 -16.67 14.73 -6.22
CA HIS A 176 -18.14 14.76 -6.25
C HIS A 176 -18.75 15.03 -4.87
N ARG A 177 -18.25 14.39 -3.80
CA ARG A 177 -18.77 14.59 -2.44
C ARG A 177 -18.50 16.01 -1.93
N LEU A 178 -17.28 16.54 -2.15
CA LEU A 178 -16.91 17.87 -1.67
C LEU A 178 -17.67 18.99 -2.40
N VAL A 179 -17.86 18.85 -3.71
CA VAL A 179 -18.67 19.78 -4.52
C VAL A 179 -20.13 19.78 -4.05
N LYS A 180 -20.69 18.60 -3.76
CA LYS A 180 -22.10 18.46 -3.35
C LYS A 180 -22.39 18.99 -1.95
N HIS A 181 -21.45 18.87 -1.00
CA HIS A 181 -21.73 19.17 0.41
C HIS A 181 -21.14 20.49 0.94
N HIS A 182 -20.10 21.07 0.34
CA HIS A 182 -19.28 22.04 1.10
C HIS A 182 -18.84 23.34 0.39
N GLY A 183 -19.24 23.61 -0.86
CA GLY A 183 -18.93 24.88 -1.54
C GLY A 183 -17.44 25.03 -1.90
N LEU A 184 -17.16 25.24 -3.19
CA LEU A 184 -15.88 24.94 -3.84
C LEU A 184 -14.60 25.64 -3.33
N SER A 185 -14.68 26.69 -2.50
CA SER A 185 -13.51 27.54 -2.23
C SER A 185 -12.59 27.01 -1.11
N LYS A 186 -13.17 26.55 0.02
CA LYS A 186 -12.39 26.32 1.25
C LYS A 186 -11.57 25.02 1.27
N TYR A 187 -11.96 24.02 0.47
CA TYR A 187 -11.37 22.66 0.52
C TYR A 187 -10.38 22.36 -0.62
N THR A 188 -10.23 23.27 -1.59
CA THR A 188 -9.29 23.17 -2.71
C THR A 188 -7.85 22.83 -2.31
N PRO A 189 -7.22 23.47 -1.30
CA PRO A 189 -5.86 23.11 -0.91
C PRO A 189 -5.75 21.68 -0.36
N LEU A 190 -6.78 21.21 0.35
CA LEU A 190 -6.81 19.85 0.90
C LEU A 190 -6.95 18.79 -0.20
N VAL A 191 -7.81 19.04 -1.19
CA VAL A 191 -7.96 18.17 -2.35
C VAL A 191 -6.68 18.11 -3.17
N ARG A 192 -6.00 19.26 -3.37
CA ARG A 192 -4.73 19.32 -4.09
C ARG A 192 -3.64 18.52 -3.39
N PHE A 193 -3.57 18.59 -2.06
CA PHE A 193 -2.63 17.79 -1.28
C PHE A 193 -2.92 16.29 -1.37
N ASN A 194 -4.19 15.88 -1.27
CA ASN A 194 -4.57 14.47 -1.44
C ASN A 194 -4.25 13.94 -2.86
N ILE A 195 -4.47 14.75 -3.90
CA ILE A 195 -4.09 14.39 -5.27
C ILE A 195 -2.57 14.23 -5.38
N PHE A 196 -1.78 15.11 -4.75
CA PHE A 196 -0.32 14.97 -4.70
C PHE A 196 0.12 13.66 -4.03
N LEU A 197 -0.48 13.30 -2.90
CA LEU A 197 -0.20 12.03 -2.21
C LEU A 197 -0.52 10.80 -3.08
N ILE A 198 -1.56 10.88 -3.92
CA ILE A 198 -1.91 9.80 -4.85
C ILE A 198 -0.88 9.69 -5.99
N PHE A 199 -0.43 10.80 -6.55
CA PHE A 199 0.66 10.78 -7.54
C PHE A 199 1.94 10.19 -6.94
N LEU A 200 2.24 10.52 -5.68
CA LEU A 200 3.37 9.92 -4.97
C LEU A 200 3.18 8.41 -4.81
N SER A 201 1.98 7.93 -4.44
CA SER A 201 1.66 6.50 -4.31
C SER A 201 1.89 5.72 -5.62
N ILE A 202 1.37 6.23 -6.74
CA ILE A 202 1.55 5.61 -8.07
C ILE A 202 3.02 5.67 -8.50
N GLY A 203 3.73 6.76 -8.16
CA GLY A 203 5.16 6.91 -8.40
C GLY A 203 6.01 5.86 -7.69
N LEU A 204 5.63 5.46 -6.48
CA LEU A 204 6.32 4.41 -5.73
C LEU A 204 6.18 3.02 -6.40
N ASP A 205 5.04 2.73 -7.03
CA ASP A 205 4.89 1.49 -7.81
C ASP A 205 5.73 1.52 -9.09
N ALA A 206 5.74 2.66 -9.80
CA ALA A 206 6.57 2.83 -10.98
C ALA A 206 8.06 2.68 -10.63
N LEU A 207 8.47 3.14 -9.45
CA LEU A 207 9.81 2.93 -8.91
C LEU A 207 10.11 1.43 -8.69
N LEU A 208 9.19 0.65 -8.08
CA LEU A 208 9.39 -0.80 -7.93
C LEU A 208 9.55 -1.51 -9.27
N ILE A 209 8.72 -1.18 -10.27
CA ILE A 209 8.83 -1.75 -11.61
C ILE A 209 10.17 -1.37 -12.25
N GLY A 210 10.60 -0.11 -12.10
CA GLY A 210 11.91 0.35 -12.59
C GLY A 210 13.08 -0.37 -11.93
N LEU A 211 13.00 -0.62 -10.63
CA LEU A 211 14.03 -1.34 -9.86
C LEU A 211 14.19 -2.81 -10.29
N MET A 212 13.19 -3.41 -10.95
CA MET A 212 13.36 -4.73 -11.57
C MET A 212 14.34 -4.74 -12.75
N SER A 213 14.71 -3.58 -13.26
CA SER A 213 15.77 -3.47 -14.27
C SER A 213 17.17 -3.60 -13.66
N LEU A 214 17.32 -3.50 -12.33
CA LEU A 214 18.60 -3.82 -11.67
C LEU A 214 18.85 -5.33 -11.68
N GLN A 215 20.10 -5.72 -11.93
CA GLN A 215 20.50 -7.13 -11.95
C GLN A 215 20.53 -7.79 -10.56
N ASN A 216 20.46 -7.01 -9.47
CA ASN A 216 20.57 -7.49 -8.09
C ASN A 216 19.21 -7.76 -7.45
N GLN A 217 18.77 -9.02 -7.51
CA GLN A 217 17.49 -9.48 -6.93
C GLN A 217 17.40 -9.28 -5.40
N LEU A 218 18.53 -9.35 -4.70
CA LEU A 218 18.60 -9.12 -3.26
C LEU A 218 18.22 -7.70 -2.86
N VAL A 219 18.78 -6.73 -3.56
CA VAL A 219 18.51 -5.31 -3.33
C VAL A 219 17.04 -5.01 -3.66
N TYR A 220 16.55 -5.61 -4.75
CA TYR A 220 15.16 -5.49 -5.16
C TYR A 220 14.17 -5.96 -4.07
N ILE A 221 14.41 -7.10 -3.41
CA ILE A 221 13.54 -7.61 -2.33
C ILE A 221 13.50 -6.62 -1.15
N GLN A 222 14.60 -5.96 -0.81
CA GLN A 222 14.66 -5.00 0.30
C GLN A 222 13.92 -3.69 0.01
N PHE A 223 13.71 -3.35 -1.27
CA PHE A 223 12.92 -2.18 -1.65
C PHE A 223 11.41 -2.39 -1.52
N HIS A 224 10.93 -3.64 -1.49
CA HIS A 224 9.51 -3.92 -1.26
C HIS A 224 9.03 -3.33 0.08
N PRO A 225 9.64 -3.68 1.22
CA PRO A 225 9.23 -3.10 2.49
C PRO A 225 9.25 -1.56 2.53
N VAL A 226 10.23 -0.92 1.89
CA VAL A 226 10.29 0.54 1.82
C VAL A 226 9.04 1.13 1.16
N VAL A 227 8.71 0.60 -0.02
CA VAL A 227 7.62 1.13 -0.84
C VAL A 227 6.27 0.85 -0.19
N TYR A 228 6.06 -0.36 0.31
CA TYR A 228 4.81 -0.75 0.95
C TYR A 228 4.57 0.03 2.25
N VAL A 229 5.58 0.23 3.10
CA VAL A 229 5.48 1.13 4.27
C VAL A 229 5.18 2.58 3.85
N ALA A 230 5.83 3.10 2.81
CA ALA A 230 5.57 4.45 2.28
C ALA A 230 4.12 4.60 1.81
N LYS A 231 3.60 3.63 1.06
CA LYS A 231 2.21 3.61 0.63
C LYS A 231 1.25 3.51 1.81
N LEU A 232 1.54 2.67 2.81
CA LEU A 232 0.73 2.60 4.03
C LEU A 232 0.69 3.94 4.76
N ASN A 233 1.82 4.63 4.90
CA ASN A 233 1.87 5.94 5.54
C ASN A 233 1.03 6.98 4.77
N ILE A 234 1.13 6.98 3.44
CA ILE A 234 0.31 7.82 2.56
C ILE A 234 -1.19 7.57 2.80
N GLU A 235 -1.62 6.31 2.90
CA GLU A 235 -3.00 5.93 3.20
C GLU A 235 -3.47 6.41 4.58
N LEU A 236 -2.64 6.24 5.61
CA LEU A 236 -2.94 6.69 6.98
C LEU A 236 -3.02 8.22 7.07
N ALA A 237 -2.11 8.93 6.41
CA ALA A 237 -2.09 10.40 6.37
C ALA A 237 -3.33 10.97 5.67
N MET A 238 -3.72 10.40 4.52
CA MET A 238 -4.94 10.80 3.82
C MET A 238 -6.21 10.56 4.66
N ALA A 239 -6.28 9.43 5.37
CA ALA A 239 -7.42 9.13 6.24
C ALA A 239 -7.55 10.15 7.40
N GLU A 240 -6.43 10.58 7.97
CA GLU A 240 -6.38 11.60 9.02
C GLU A 240 -6.81 12.98 8.50
N LEU A 241 -6.31 13.39 7.33
CA LEU A 241 -6.70 14.64 6.68
C LEU A 241 -8.19 14.69 6.34
N LEU A 242 -8.76 13.59 5.83
CA LEU A 242 -10.19 13.50 5.57
C LEU A 242 -11.02 13.63 6.85
N LYS A 243 -10.56 13.01 7.94
CA LYS A 243 -11.23 13.07 9.25
C LYS A 243 -11.17 14.48 9.84
N GLU A 244 -10.05 15.16 9.69
CA GLU A 244 -9.89 16.55 10.13
C GLU A 244 -10.76 17.49 9.29
N ALA A 245 -10.80 17.31 7.97
CA ALA A 245 -11.66 18.08 7.07
C ALA A 245 -13.14 17.99 7.46
N ALA A 246 -13.60 16.80 7.87
CA ALA A 246 -14.98 16.57 8.29
C ALA A 246 -15.31 17.20 9.66
N ARG A 247 -14.30 17.51 10.49
CA ARG A 247 -14.47 18.14 11.81
C ARG A 247 -14.43 19.67 11.75
N LEU A 248 -13.95 20.25 10.66
CA LEU A 248 -13.89 21.70 10.53
C LEU A 248 -15.32 22.27 10.43
N PRO A 249 -15.71 23.20 11.33
CA PRO A 249 -17.04 23.81 11.27
C PRO A 249 -17.18 24.62 9.97
N VAL A 250 -18.30 24.40 9.29
CA VAL A 250 -18.74 25.24 8.18
C VAL A 250 -19.16 26.59 8.78
N VAL A 251 -18.27 27.57 8.74
CA VAL A 251 -18.65 28.96 8.98
C VAL A 251 -19.37 29.43 7.73
N SER A 252 -20.69 29.26 7.71
CA SER A 252 -21.55 29.85 6.70
C SER A 252 -21.58 31.36 6.94
N TYR A 253 -21.14 32.16 5.96
CA TYR A 253 -21.33 33.60 6.00
C TYR A 253 -22.78 33.87 5.57
N SER A 254 -23.66 34.16 6.54
CA SER A 254 -24.99 34.69 6.26
C SER A 254 -24.85 36.20 6.11
N ASP A 255 -25.33 36.77 5.00
CA ASP A 255 -25.32 38.21 4.69
C ASP A 255 -26.06 39.12 5.72
N ASN A 256 -26.56 38.56 6.83
CA ASN A 256 -27.44 39.23 7.78
C ASN A 256 -26.91 39.29 9.23
N GLY A 257 -25.61 39.18 9.47
CA GLY A 257 -25.00 39.56 10.76
C GLY A 257 -25.39 38.71 11.99
N VAL A 258 -26.04 37.55 11.81
CA VAL A 258 -26.38 36.63 12.91
C VAL A 258 -25.48 35.40 12.84
N TYR A 259 -24.60 35.25 13.82
CA TYR A 259 -23.73 34.07 13.98
C TYR A 259 -24.56 32.86 14.40
N THR A 260 -24.96 32.01 13.44
CA THR A 260 -25.49 30.68 13.74
C THR A 260 -24.37 29.64 13.65
N ARG A 261 -23.87 29.16 14.80
CA ARG A 261 -23.02 27.96 14.83
C ARG A 261 -23.90 26.74 14.53
N CYS A 262 -23.97 26.34 13.26
CA CYS A 262 -24.43 24.99 12.95
C CYS A 262 -23.30 24.02 13.29
N PHE A 263 -23.46 23.29 14.39
CA PHE A 263 -22.66 22.09 14.63
C PHE A 263 -23.03 21.07 13.55
N ALA A 264 -22.05 20.63 12.77
CA ALA A 264 -22.23 19.48 11.90
C ALA A 264 -22.64 18.29 12.78
N SER A 265 -23.81 17.72 12.51
CA SER A 265 -24.30 16.50 13.12
C SER A 265 -23.19 15.45 13.16
N PRO A 266 -23.00 14.71 14.27
CA PRO A 266 -22.10 13.58 14.29
C PRO A 266 -22.63 12.50 13.33
N ILE A 267 -21.69 11.85 12.63
CA ILE A 267 -21.90 10.64 11.82
C ILE A 267 -22.11 9.45 12.76
#